data_AF-A0A955G6M7-F1
#
_entry.id   AF-A0A955G6M7-F1
#
_cell.length_a   1.000
_cell.length_b   1.000
_cell.length_c   1.000
_cell.angle_alpha   90.00
_cell.angle_beta   90.00
_cell.angle_gamma   90.00
#
_symmetry.space_group_name_H-M   'P 1'
#
loop_
_entity.id
_entity.type
_entity.pdbx_description
1 polymer ?
#
loop_
_entity_poly.entity_id
_entity_poly.type
_entity_poly.pdbx_seq_one_letter_code
_entity_poly.pdbx_strand_id
1 'polypeptide(L)'
;ATLQSLIDAWSSIRLEELADVSFQSASTNDIMQLNASGVWTNKSLNVALSTSFLETINNLSDLDDEATARTNLNVYSTDEVDTTIAGLASVYQPLDSDLTALAALSTEAYGLSILETASATAARILLDVDQAGTDNSTDVTLAGSYDYLSLAGQVVTLNQIDLTTDVTGDLPIAEGGTGASDEATARTNLGVAIGSDVQAYSALLSDISSISFAQGDILYYNGSALVNLAPGTNGYVLSTQGAGANPQWVAAGAGDLQAANNLSDVDTASTDFDNIKQDATTTTTGVVELATDAEALAGSDTTRAVTAAGLASAQSQASDGYITLPGGVIIQWGEGDDGANSFPVTFPTACTAVVSTPNLGNRIHSITSISTSSFTIDSRVASSGSASGVDGRYMAIGY
;
A
#
# COMPACT_ATOMS: atom_id res chain seq x y z
N ALA A 1 -18.91 136.62 157.99
CA ALA A 1 -20.15 135.83 158.04
C ALA A 1 -19.84 134.47 158.65
N THR A 2 -20.83 133.80 159.24
CA THR A 2 -20.67 132.51 159.95
C THR A 2 -20.39 131.35 158.99
N LEU A 3 -20.04 130.17 159.53
CA LEU A 3 -19.86 128.92 158.77
C LEU A 3 -21.01 128.65 157.77
N GLN A 4 -22.22 129.10 158.13
CA GLN A 4 -23.41 129.08 157.28
C GLN A 4 -23.18 129.71 155.90
N SER A 5 -22.49 130.86 155.78
CA SER A 5 -22.31 131.50 154.46
C SER A 5 -21.30 130.79 153.54
N LEU A 6 -20.56 129.80 154.06
CA LEU A 6 -19.71 128.92 153.26
C LEU A 6 -20.48 127.66 152.85
N ILE A 7 -21.37 127.17 153.71
CA ILE A 7 -22.35 126.12 153.38
C ILE A 7 -23.32 126.62 152.30
N ASP A 8 -23.85 127.84 152.46
CA ASP A 8 -24.77 128.45 151.49
C ASP A 8 -24.09 128.62 150.11
N ALA A 9 -22.79 128.97 150.09
CA ALA A 9 -22.00 129.06 148.87
C ALA A 9 -21.77 127.70 148.16
N TRP A 10 -21.58 126.62 148.93
CA TRP A 10 -21.46 125.25 148.37
C TRP A 10 -22.82 124.67 147.94
N SER A 11 -23.91 124.97 148.66
CA SER A 11 -25.26 124.54 148.32
C SER A 11 -25.84 125.22 147.07
N SER A 12 -25.23 126.32 146.63
CA SER A 12 -25.63 127.05 145.42
C SER A 12 -25.00 126.52 144.13
N ILE A 13 -24.00 125.63 144.20
CA ILE A 13 -23.49 124.92 143.02
C ILE A 13 -24.50 123.83 142.67
N ARG A 14 -25.27 124.05 141.60
CA ARG A 14 -26.15 123.00 141.08
C ARG A 14 -25.30 121.97 140.36
N LEU A 15 -25.61 120.68 140.52
CA LEU A 15 -24.92 119.61 139.78
C LEU A 15 -25.01 119.78 138.26
N GLU A 16 -26.03 120.49 137.78
CA GLU A 16 -26.24 120.87 136.37
C GLU A 16 -25.14 121.80 135.81
N GLU A 17 -24.35 122.45 136.67
CA GLU A 17 -23.21 123.30 136.29
C GLU A 17 -21.85 122.57 136.32
N LEU A 18 -21.85 121.25 136.63
CA LEU A 18 -20.64 120.42 136.70
C LEU A 18 -20.58 119.35 135.59
N ALA A 19 -20.03 119.79 134.45
CA ALA A 19 -19.05 119.13 133.57
C ALA A 19 -19.13 117.62 133.22
N ASP A 20 -18.70 117.33 131.98
CA ASP A 20 -18.02 116.07 131.65
C ASP A 20 -16.88 115.80 132.65
N VAL A 21 -17.05 114.80 133.53
CA VAL A 21 -15.99 114.32 134.42
C VAL A 21 -15.85 112.82 134.28
N SER A 22 -14.88 112.40 133.45
CA SER A 22 -14.43 111.01 133.33
C SER A 22 -13.17 110.78 134.16
N PHE A 23 -13.24 109.90 135.17
CA PHE A 23 -12.08 109.50 135.97
C PHE A 23 -11.44 108.23 135.40
N GLN A 24 -10.13 108.26 135.15
CA GLN A 24 -9.35 107.11 134.69
C GLN A 24 -8.74 106.37 135.88
N SER A 25 -8.96 105.06 135.97
CA SER A 25 -8.32 104.19 136.97
C SER A 25 -6.83 104.07 136.70
N ALA A 26 -6.00 104.46 137.68
CA ALA A 26 -4.54 104.56 137.53
C ALA A 26 -3.78 103.21 137.38
N SER A 27 -4.48 102.08 137.25
CA SER A 27 -3.86 100.74 137.17
C SER A 27 -4.35 99.82 136.04
N THR A 28 -5.52 100.04 135.44
CA THR A 28 -6.09 99.09 134.44
C THR A 28 -6.50 99.72 133.09
N ASN A 29 -6.42 101.04 132.92
CA ASN A 29 -6.88 101.75 131.71
C ASN A 29 -8.38 101.55 131.37
N ASP A 30 -9.16 101.03 132.31
CA ASP A 30 -10.59 100.82 132.16
C ASP A 30 -11.39 102.13 132.16
N ILE A 31 -12.38 102.21 131.26
CA ILE A 31 -13.32 103.32 131.18
C ILE A 31 -14.55 102.98 132.05
N MET A 32 -14.80 103.80 133.07
CA MET A 32 -16.02 103.70 133.87
C MET A 32 -17.15 104.57 133.29
N GLN A 33 -18.39 104.09 133.40
CA GLN A 33 -19.59 104.84 133.00
C GLN A 33 -20.59 104.91 134.15
N LEU A 34 -21.18 106.09 134.37
CA LEU A 34 -22.26 106.31 135.33
C LEU A 34 -23.58 105.78 134.75
N ASN A 35 -24.27 104.91 135.48
CA ASN A 35 -25.59 104.43 135.09
C ASN A 35 -26.72 105.37 135.58
N ALA A 36 -27.93 105.17 135.05
CA ALA A 36 -29.11 106.00 135.37
C ALA A 36 -29.55 105.95 136.86
N SER A 37 -28.91 105.11 137.68
CA SER A 37 -29.13 104.99 139.13
C SER A 37 -28.04 105.67 139.97
N GLY A 38 -27.09 106.37 139.33
CA GLY A 38 -26.03 107.11 140.01
C GLY A 38 -24.83 106.26 140.45
N VAL A 39 -24.64 105.06 139.91
CA VAL A 39 -23.52 104.16 140.25
C VAL A 39 -22.58 104.01 139.05
N TRP A 40 -21.27 104.07 139.29
CA TRP A 40 -20.23 103.87 138.29
C TRP A 40 -19.92 102.38 138.10
N THR A 41 -19.86 101.91 136.84
CA THR A 41 -19.53 100.53 136.49
C THR A 41 -18.43 100.46 135.42
N ASN A 42 -17.59 99.41 135.46
CA ASN A 42 -16.50 99.19 134.52
C ASN A 42 -17.01 98.65 133.17
N LYS A 43 -16.59 99.27 132.05
CA LYS A 43 -16.88 98.84 130.68
C LYS A 43 -15.68 98.09 130.09
N SER A 44 -15.48 96.84 130.53
CA SER A 44 -14.33 96.02 130.12
C SER A 44 -14.30 95.76 128.61
N LEU A 45 -13.20 96.15 127.96
CA LEU A 45 -12.86 95.75 126.59
C LEU A 45 -12.30 94.32 126.60
N ASN A 46 -12.96 93.37 125.93
CA ASN A 46 -12.36 92.05 125.69
C ASN A 46 -12.94 91.33 124.44
N VAL A 47 -12.12 90.47 123.83
CA VAL A 47 -12.43 89.47 122.78
C VAL A 47 -12.79 90.00 121.37
N ALA A 48 -11.78 90.43 120.59
CA ALA A 48 -11.93 90.64 119.12
C ALA A 48 -10.62 90.59 118.28
N LEU A 49 -9.50 90.05 118.79
CA LEU A 49 -8.16 90.17 118.15
C LEU A 49 -7.40 88.85 117.91
N SER A 50 -8.03 87.69 118.12
CA SER A 50 -7.37 86.37 118.01
C SER A 50 -7.80 85.52 116.81
N THR A 51 -8.45 86.09 115.79
CA THR A 51 -9.02 85.35 114.65
C THR A 51 -8.52 85.89 113.30
N SER A 52 -7.26 86.35 113.24
CA SER A 52 -6.75 87.13 112.09
C SER A 52 -5.31 86.78 111.67
N PHE A 53 -4.72 85.73 112.24
CA PHE A 53 -3.41 85.20 111.86
C PHE A 53 -3.49 83.67 111.84
N LEU A 54 -2.84 83.03 110.86
CA LEU A 54 -2.82 81.56 110.78
C LEU A 54 -2.13 80.97 112.02
N GLU A 55 -2.78 80.00 112.67
CA GLU A 55 -2.18 79.29 113.80
C GLU A 55 -1.69 77.90 113.36
N THR A 56 -0.46 77.54 113.75
CA THR A 56 0.19 76.28 113.34
C THR A 56 -0.58 75.02 113.74
N ILE A 57 -1.54 75.13 114.66
CA ILE A 57 -2.38 74.03 115.16
C ILE A 57 -3.60 73.74 114.26
N ASN A 58 -4.06 74.70 113.46
CA ASN A 58 -5.30 74.56 112.69
C ASN A 58 -5.14 73.76 111.40
N ASN A 59 -3.91 73.35 111.05
CA ASN A 59 -3.61 72.50 109.90
C ASN A 59 -4.26 72.99 108.58
N LEU A 60 -4.29 74.31 108.39
CA LEU A 60 -4.89 75.03 107.25
C LEU A 60 -6.43 75.00 107.17
N SER A 61 -7.15 74.45 108.17
CA SER A 61 -8.63 74.53 108.20
C SER A 61 -9.16 75.92 108.58
N ASP A 62 -8.27 76.85 108.91
CA ASP A 62 -8.52 78.27 109.18
C ASP A 62 -8.38 79.15 107.93
N LEU A 63 -8.26 78.53 106.75
CA LEU A 63 -8.13 79.20 105.47
C LEU A 63 -9.48 79.24 104.72
N ASP A 64 -10.05 80.44 104.58
CA ASP A 64 -11.38 80.64 103.97
C ASP A 64 -11.49 80.18 102.49
N ASP A 65 -10.38 80.10 101.76
CA ASP A 65 -10.32 79.58 100.39
C ASP A 65 -9.02 78.80 100.12
N GLU A 66 -9.09 77.48 100.31
CA GLU A 66 -8.01 76.55 99.99
C GLU A 66 -7.57 76.59 98.53
N ALA A 67 -8.48 76.82 97.58
CA ALA A 67 -8.17 76.82 96.16
C ALA A 67 -7.32 78.04 95.79
N THR A 68 -7.74 79.23 96.24
CA THR A 68 -6.98 80.47 96.03
C THR A 68 -5.58 80.41 96.68
N ALA A 69 -5.43 79.80 97.86
CA ALA A 69 -4.10 79.63 98.45
C ALA A 69 -3.23 78.62 97.70
N ARG A 70 -3.80 77.50 97.22
CA ARG A 70 -3.07 76.55 96.36
C ARG A 70 -2.57 77.23 95.09
N THR A 71 -3.39 78.07 94.45
CA THR A 71 -2.98 78.90 93.30
C THR A 71 -1.86 79.87 93.67
N ASN A 72 -1.99 80.61 94.78
CA ASN A 72 -0.97 81.58 95.22
C ASN A 72 0.36 80.93 95.63
N LEU A 73 0.33 79.67 96.09
CA LEU A 73 1.51 78.86 96.42
C LEU A 73 2.02 78.03 95.23
N ASN A 74 1.34 78.07 94.08
CA ASN A 74 1.65 77.30 92.88
C ASN A 74 1.77 75.78 93.16
N VAL A 75 0.79 75.21 93.86
CA VAL A 75 0.65 73.76 94.13
C VAL A 75 -0.67 73.23 93.59
N TYR A 76 -0.65 72.04 92.99
CA TYR A 76 -1.85 71.39 92.46
C TYR A 76 -2.64 70.66 93.56
N SER A 77 -3.94 70.49 93.37
CA SER A 77 -4.76 69.56 94.16
C SER A 77 -4.54 68.10 93.73
N THR A 78 -4.94 67.16 94.60
CA THR A 78 -4.99 65.73 94.27
C THR A 78 -5.87 65.46 93.06
N ASP A 79 -7.03 66.11 92.98
CA ASP A 79 -8.03 65.87 91.92
C ASP A 79 -7.51 66.29 90.54
N GLU A 80 -6.73 67.37 90.46
CA GLU A 80 -6.06 67.81 89.24
C GLU A 80 -4.96 66.82 88.81
N VAL A 81 -4.18 66.32 89.77
CA VAL A 81 -3.13 65.31 89.53
C VAL A 81 -3.76 64.00 89.06
N ASP A 82 -4.78 63.51 89.74
CA ASP A 82 -5.48 62.26 89.41
C ASP A 82 -6.21 62.35 88.06
N THR A 83 -6.84 63.49 87.75
CA THR A 83 -7.44 63.74 86.43
C THR A 83 -6.39 63.71 85.32
N THR A 84 -5.22 64.29 85.56
CA THR A 84 -4.12 64.31 84.58
C THR A 84 -3.54 62.91 84.38
N ILE A 85 -3.39 62.12 85.44
CA ILE A 85 -2.92 60.72 85.40
C ILE A 85 -3.93 59.83 84.66
N ALA A 86 -5.23 59.96 84.95
CA ALA A 86 -6.29 59.22 84.26
C ALA A 86 -6.36 59.57 82.76
N GLY A 87 -6.15 60.85 82.41
CA GLY A 87 -6.03 61.28 81.02
C GLY A 87 -4.88 60.58 80.29
N LEU A 88 -3.69 60.52 80.90
CA LEU A 88 -2.52 59.86 80.32
C LEU A 88 -2.73 58.35 80.14
N ALA A 89 -3.39 57.69 81.09
CA ALA A 89 -3.71 56.26 81.03
C ALA A 89 -4.68 55.89 79.89
N SER A 90 -5.45 56.85 79.34
CA SER A 90 -6.36 56.62 78.21
C SER A 90 -5.69 56.67 76.82
N VAL A 91 -4.46 57.19 76.75
CA VAL A 91 -3.72 57.42 75.49
C VAL A 91 -2.58 56.42 75.31
N TYR A 92 -2.13 55.77 76.38
CA TYR A 92 -1.05 54.78 76.36
C TYR A 92 -1.56 53.35 76.61
N GLN A 93 -1.07 52.39 75.83
CA GLN A 93 -1.22 50.96 76.11
C GLN A 93 -0.29 50.59 77.29
N PRO A 94 -0.81 50.13 78.45
CA PRO A 94 0.04 49.72 79.56
C PRO A 94 1.05 48.64 79.14
N LEU A 95 2.27 48.69 79.69
CA LEU A 95 3.25 47.63 79.47
C LEU A 95 2.76 46.34 80.16
N ASP A 96 2.38 45.36 79.37
CA ASP A 96 2.00 44.02 79.81
C ASP A 96 2.98 42.94 79.31
N SER A 97 2.68 41.68 79.65
CA SER A 97 3.48 40.52 79.23
C SER A 97 3.52 40.32 77.72
N ASP A 98 2.44 40.69 77.03
CA ASP A 98 2.20 40.30 75.64
C ASP A 98 2.87 41.31 74.71
N LEU A 99 2.79 42.61 75.05
CA LEU A 99 3.58 43.67 74.42
C LEU A 99 5.08 43.45 74.65
N THR A 100 5.47 42.97 75.84
CA THR A 100 6.86 42.61 76.13
C THR A 100 7.32 41.41 75.30
N ALA A 101 6.48 40.37 75.15
CA ALA A 101 6.78 39.18 74.35
C ALA A 101 6.87 39.52 72.85
N LEU A 102 5.99 40.38 72.35
CA LEU A 102 6.02 40.86 70.97
C LEU A 102 7.29 41.69 70.69
N ALA A 103 7.69 42.56 71.61
CA ALA A 103 8.94 43.34 71.48
C ALA A 103 10.21 42.48 71.64
N ALA A 104 10.13 41.34 72.33
CA ALA A 104 11.21 40.37 72.48
C ALA A 104 11.31 39.37 71.31
N LEU A 105 10.38 39.40 70.35
CA LEU A 105 10.39 38.54 69.17
C LEU A 105 11.54 38.95 68.23
N SER A 106 12.63 38.19 68.26
CA SER A 106 13.84 38.43 67.44
C SER A 106 13.64 38.00 65.97
N THR A 107 12.55 38.41 65.34
CA THR A 107 12.24 38.06 63.95
C THR A 107 12.96 38.94 62.96
N GLU A 108 13.58 38.30 61.96
CA GLU A 108 13.93 38.90 60.68
C GLU A 108 12.72 39.62 60.06
N ALA A 109 12.97 40.60 59.18
CA ALA A 109 11.94 41.48 58.62
C ALA A 109 10.74 40.75 57.97
N TYR A 110 10.96 39.51 57.48
CA TYR A 110 9.91 38.65 56.93
C TYR A 110 8.90 38.14 57.97
N GLY A 111 9.30 37.95 59.23
CA GLY A 111 8.37 37.59 60.29
C GLY A 111 7.49 38.77 60.69
N LEU A 112 8.09 39.95 60.86
CA LEU A 112 7.38 41.18 61.21
C LEU A 112 6.33 41.56 60.16
N SER A 113 6.67 41.47 58.87
CA SER A 113 5.74 41.82 57.79
C SER A 113 4.47 40.98 57.79
N ILE A 114 4.51 39.71 58.26
CA ILE A 114 3.32 38.87 58.44
C ILE A 114 2.42 39.41 59.56
N LEU A 115 3.01 39.78 60.70
CA LEU A 115 2.25 40.35 61.84
C LEU A 115 1.65 41.73 61.50
N GLU A 116 2.27 42.48 60.60
CA GLU A 116 1.77 43.76 60.09
C GLU A 116 0.68 43.62 59.00
N THR A 117 0.37 42.41 58.51
CA THR A 117 -0.65 42.25 57.46
C THR A 117 -2.08 42.50 57.95
N ALA A 118 -2.77 43.43 57.29
CA ALA A 118 -4.12 43.86 57.68
C ALA A 118 -5.26 42.85 57.37
N SER A 119 -4.99 41.72 56.71
CA SER A 119 -6.02 40.71 56.39
C SER A 119 -5.43 39.36 55.97
N ALA A 120 -6.24 38.30 56.06
CA ALA A 120 -5.89 36.97 55.53
C ALA A 120 -5.55 36.98 54.02
N THR A 121 -6.13 37.89 53.24
CA THR A 121 -5.78 38.05 51.81
C THR A 121 -4.40 38.67 51.63
N ALA A 122 -4.04 39.67 52.45
CA ALA A 122 -2.70 40.24 52.45
C ALA A 122 -1.64 39.23 52.91
N ALA A 123 -1.96 38.39 53.91
CA ALA A 123 -1.10 37.30 54.33
C ALA A 123 -0.86 36.26 53.23
N ARG A 124 -1.91 35.85 52.47
CA ARG A 124 -1.74 34.94 51.32
C ARG A 124 -0.84 35.51 50.23
N ILE A 125 -1.01 36.78 49.89
CA ILE A 125 -0.16 37.49 48.92
C ILE A 125 1.30 37.56 49.40
N LEU A 126 1.55 37.86 50.68
CA LEU A 126 2.89 37.95 51.26
C LEU A 126 3.60 36.58 51.37
N LEU A 127 2.85 35.52 51.61
CA LEU A 127 3.35 34.15 51.71
C LEU A 127 3.48 33.45 50.34
N ASP A 128 3.02 34.10 49.26
CA ASP A 128 2.93 33.54 47.91
C ASP A 128 2.18 32.19 47.85
N VAL A 129 1.06 32.11 48.57
CA VAL A 129 0.17 30.94 48.59
C VAL A 129 -1.19 31.31 48.00
N ASP A 130 -1.65 30.55 47.00
CA ASP A 130 -2.93 30.78 46.32
C ASP A 130 -2.98 32.21 45.73
N GLN A 131 -1.91 32.58 44.99
CA GLN A 131 -1.82 33.89 44.35
C GLN A 131 -2.58 33.87 43.03
N ALA A 132 -3.81 34.39 43.07
CA ALA A 132 -4.74 34.35 41.94
C ALA A 132 -4.15 34.89 40.63
N GLY A 133 -3.84 33.96 39.70
CA GLY A 133 -3.43 34.25 38.33
C GLY A 133 -1.92 34.26 38.05
N THR A 134 -1.07 33.88 39.01
CA THR A 134 0.40 33.93 38.84
C THR A 134 1.16 32.63 39.14
N ASP A 135 0.64 31.75 40.01
CA ASP A 135 1.33 30.52 40.46
C ASP A 135 0.76 29.19 39.89
N ASN A 136 -0.30 29.27 39.09
CA ASN A 136 -1.01 28.13 38.46
C ASN A 136 -1.74 27.18 39.46
N SER A 137 -2.16 27.68 40.62
CA SER A 137 -2.88 26.91 41.67
C SER A 137 -4.39 26.71 41.39
N THR A 138 -4.77 26.02 40.32
CA THR A 138 -6.17 25.60 40.07
C THR A 138 -6.36 24.08 39.97
N ASP A 139 -7.52 23.59 40.40
CA ASP A 139 -7.84 22.14 40.40
C ASP A 139 -7.89 21.53 38.99
N VAL A 140 -7.15 20.43 38.79
CA VAL A 140 -7.10 19.69 37.52
C VAL A 140 -8.32 18.77 37.41
N THR A 141 -9.19 19.03 36.42
CA THR A 141 -10.39 18.21 36.13
C THR A 141 -10.24 17.47 34.79
N LEU A 142 -10.34 16.14 34.80
CA LEU A 142 -10.31 15.31 33.58
C LEU A 142 -11.73 15.10 33.03
N ALA A 143 -11.91 15.22 31.71
CA ALA A 143 -13.18 14.99 31.02
C ALA A 143 -12.99 14.13 29.75
N GLY A 144 -13.85 13.13 29.56
CA GLY A 144 -13.75 12.13 28.49
C GLY A 144 -14.03 10.72 28.99
N SER A 145 -13.78 9.70 28.16
CA SER A 145 -13.94 8.28 28.51
C SER A 145 -12.76 7.41 28.04
N TYR A 146 -11.55 7.98 28.06
CA TYR A 146 -10.33 7.31 27.61
C TYR A 146 -9.46 6.89 28.81
N ASP A 147 -8.82 5.72 28.71
CA ASP A 147 -8.23 5.01 29.85
C ASP A 147 -6.80 5.43 30.24
N TYR A 148 -6.16 6.34 29.50
CA TYR A 148 -4.70 6.53 29.52
C TYR A 148 -4.16 7.55 30.54
N LEU A 149 -4.97 8.12 31.43
CA LEU A 149 -4.51 9.12 32.42
C LEU A 149 -5.21 8.97 33.79
N SER A 150 -4.44 8.76 34.86
CA SER A 150 -4.91 8.77 36.25
C SER A 150 -3.88 9.43 37.17
N LEU A 151 -4.32 10.02 38.29
CA LEU A 151 -3.48 10.84 39.18
C LEU A 151 -3.73 10.51 40.66
N ALA A 152 -2.66 10.35 41.45
CA ALA A 152 -2.71 10.25 42.91
C ALA A 152 -1.41 10.80 43.52
N GLY A 153 -1.49 11.74 44.45
CA GLY A 153 -0.29 12.32 45.10
C GLY A 153 0.52 13.33 44.26
N GLN A 154 0.00 13.72 43.09
CA GLN A 154 0.58 14.65 42.10
C GLN A 154 1.63 14.07 41.11
N VAL A 155 2.12 14.97 40.24
CA VAL A 155 2.88 14.79 38.99
C VAL A 155 2.04 14.24 37.83
N VAL A 156 1.80 15.15 36.89
CA VAL A 156 1.28 14.90 35.53
C VAL A 156 2.48 14.72 34.59
N THR A 157 2.30 14.06 33.43
CA THR A 157 2.81 14.47 32.08
C THR A 157 2.99 13.24 31.19
N LEU A 158 2.02 13.00 30.32
CA LEU A 158 2.17 12.26 29.06
C LEU A 158 1.10 12.78 28.08
N ASN A 159 1.47 12.93 26.82
CA ASN A 159 0.58 12.60 25.70
C ASN A 159 1.26 11.45 24.94
N GLN A 160 0.48 10.45 24.53
CA GLN A 160 0.97 9.33 23.72
C GLN A 160 0.84 9.61 22.22
N ILE A 161 1.44 8.72 21.43
CA ILE A 161 2.07 9.11 20.17
C ILE A 161 1.11 9.35 19.01
N ASP A 162 1.43 10.49 18.43
CA ASP A 162 1.18 10.97 17.09
C ASP A 162 1.61 10.06 15.91
N LEU A 163 0.71 9.85 14.93
CA LEU A 163 1.08 9.49 13.55
C LEU A 163 0.79 10.58 12.42
N THR A 164 0.20 11.81 12.64
CA THR A 164 0.01 12.99 11.66
C THR A 164 1.10 14.06 11.80
N THR A 165 1.42 14.50 13.00
CA THR A 165 0.82 15.59 13.81
C THR A 165 0.04 15.13 15.06
N ASP A 166 -0.90 14.17 14.95
CA ASP A 166 -1.40 13.18 15.91
C ASP A 166 -1.96 11.84 15.25
N VAL A 167 -2.47 11.75 13.98
CA VAL A 167 -2.58 10.57 13.02
C VAL A 167 -2.69 10.93 11.48
N THR A 168 -1.63 10.89 10.62
CA THR A 168 -1.61 11.15 9.14
C THR A 168 -1.52 9.87 8.40
N GLY A 169 -2.18 9.88 7.23
CA GLY A 169 -1.99 8.85 6.25
C GLY A 169 -2.22 7.52 6.93
N ASP A 170 -1.55 6.52 6.42
CA ASP A 170 -1.98 5.18 6.71
C ASP A 170 -0.95 4.50 7.62
N LEU A 171 -1.50 4.05 8.76
CA LEU A 171 -1.09 3.08 9.79
C LEU A 171 -0.24 1.89 9.24
N PRO A 172 0.32 0.90 9.98
CA PRO A 172 1.22 -0.15 9.40
C PRO A 172 0.58 -1.55 9.13
N ILE A 173 0.63 -2.12 7.91
CA ILE A 173 -0.28 -3.16 7.33
C ILE A 173 -0.81 -4.24 8.27
N ALA A 174 0.07 -4.99 8.95
CA ALA A 174 -0.35 -6.07 9.84
C ALA A 174 -1.20 -5.59 11.03
N GLU A 175 -1.09 -4.29 11.31
CA GLU A 175 -1.75 -3.50 12.34
C GLU A 175 -2.33 -2.19 11.72
N GLY A 176 -2.69 -2.19 10.42
CA GLY A 176 -3.01 -0.95 9.68
C GLY A 176 -2.84 -0.98 8.16
N GLY A 177 -1.83 -0.28 7.62
CA GLY A 177 -1.63 -0.04 6.19
C GLY A 177 -0.22 0.43 5.75
N THR A 178 -0.19 1.41 4.86
CA THR A 178 0.81 1.37 3.77
C THR A 178 1.27 2.72 3.27
N GLY A 179 0.88 3.81 3.93
CA GLY A 179 0.61 5.07 3.23
C GLY A 179 -0.48 4.91 2.13
N ALA A 180 -1.34 3.89 2.28
CA ALA A 180 -2.48 3.61 1.43
C ALA A 180 -3.68 3.10 2.24
N SER A 181 -4.87 3.54 1.83
CA SER A 181 -6.16 3.27 2.49
C SER A 181 -6.97 2.13 1.85
N ASP A 182 -6.46 1.51 0.79
CA ASP A 182 -7.09 0.38 0.09
C ASP A 182 -6.03 -0.65 -0.33
N GLU A 183 -6.41 -1.91 -0.55
CA GLU A 183 -5.44 -2.96 -0.87
C GLU A 183 -4.71 -2.78 -2.20
N ALA A 184 -5.30 -2.13 -3.21
CA ALA A 184 -4.67 -1.96 -4.51
C ALA A 184 -3.59 -0.87 -4.42
N THR A 185 -3.87 0.23 -3.73
CA THR A 185 -2.89 1.25 -3.40
C THR A 185 -1.88 0.73 -2.37
N ALA A 186 -2.27 -0.17 -1.44
CA ALA A 186 -1.34 -0.85 -0.52
C ALA A 186 -0.38 -1.76 -1.29
N ARG A 187 -0.88 -2.60 -2.19
CA ARG A 187 -0.08 -3.40 -3.12
C ARG A 187 0.81 -2.51 -3.98
N THR A 188 0.33 -1.35 -4.43
CA THR A 188 1.12 -0.38 -5.21
C THR A 188 2.26 0.22 -4.38
N ASN A 189 1.98 0.64 -3.16
CA ASN A 189 2.97 1.18 -2.22
C ASN A 189 3.97 0.11 -1.74
N LEU A 190 3.56 -1.17 -1.73
CA LEU A 190 4.42 -2.33 -1.53
C LEU A 190 5.16 -2.79 -2.80
N GLY A 191 4.89 -2.22 -3.98
CA GLY A 191 5.46 -2.65 -5.27
C GLY A 191 4.89 -3.97 -5.83
N VAL A 192 3.91 -4.58 -5.17
CA VAL A 192 3.26 -5.85 -5.58
C VAL A 192 1.92 -5.62 -6.30
N ALA A 193 1.81 -4.50 -7.02
CA ALA A 193 0.65 -4.21 -7.85
C ALA A 193 0.49 -5.27 -8.95
N ILE A 194 -0.75 -5.71 -9.17
CA ILE A 194 -1.07 -6.68 -10.21
C ILE A 194 -0.90 -6.00 -11.57
N GLY A 195 -0.06 -6.57 -12.44
CA GLY A 195 0.25 -6.07 -13.77
C GLY A 195 1.56 -5.28 -13.89
N SER A 196 2.30 -5.06 -12.80
CA SER A 196 3.72 -4.70 -12.86
C SER A 196 4.58 -5.97 -12.74
N ASP A 197 5.13 -6.22 -11.54
CA ASP A 197 6.04 -7.33 -11.23
C ASP A 197 5.28 -8.57 -10.71
N VAL A 198 4.00 -8.40 -10.35
CA VAL A 198 3.10 -9.48 -9.95
C VAL A 198 2.08 -9.72 -11.05
N GLN A 199 2.06 -10.94 -11.61
CA GLN A 199 1.06 -11.34 -12.58
C GLN A 199 -0.33 -11.49 -11.93
N ALA A 200 -1.38 -11.18 -12.70
CA ALA A 200 -2.74 -11.50 -12.29
C ALA A 200 -2.92 -13.03 -12.20
N TYR A 201 -3.89 -13.48 -11.39
CA TYR A 201 -4.28 -14.88 -11.44
C TYR A 201 -4.69 -15.27 -12.87
N SER A 202 -4.08 -16.32 -13.39
CA SER A 202 -4.33 -16.85 -14.73
C SER A 202 -4.44 -18.35 -14.64
N ALA A 203 -5.58 -18.90 -15.06
CA ALA A 203 -5.79 -20.34 -15.12
C ALA A 203 -4.73 -21.04 -15.99
N LEU A 204 -4.38 -20.44 -17.14
CA LEU A 204 -3.33 -20.96 -18.02
C LEU A 204 -1.94 -20.98 -17.36
N LEU A 205 -1.64 -20.02 -16.47
CA LEU A 205 -0.38 -20.03 -15.72
C LEU A 205 -0.42 -21.06 -14.57
N SER A 206 -1.60 -21.32 -14.01
CA SER A 206 -1.83 -22.43 -13.07
C SER A 206 -1.67 -23.80 -13.74
N ASP A 207 -2.12 -23.94 -14.98
CA ASP A 207 -1.90 -25.15 -15.77
C ASP A 207 -0.39 -25.37 -15.98
N ILE A 208 0.33 -24.35 -16.48
CA ILE A 208 1.79 -24.39 -16.69
C ILE A 208 2.54 -24.75 -15.40
N SER A 209 2.16 -24.17 -14.24
CA SER A 209 2.83 -24.45 -12.97
C SER A 209 2.57 -25.85 -12.42
N SER A 210 1.53 -26.53 -12.90
CA SER A 210 1.23 -27.93 -12.57
C SER A 210 1.96 -28.95 -13.45
N ILE A 211 2.56 -28.52 -14.56
CA ILE A 211 3.21 -29.40 -15.53
C ILE A 211 4.66 -29.70 -15.11
N SER A 212 4.99 -30.99 -15.06
CA SER A 212 6.38 -31.46 -14.96
C SER A 212 6.99 -31.53 -16.36
N PHE A 213 8.07 -30.79 -16.58
CA PHE A 213 8.75 -30.70 -17.87
C PHE A 213 9.89 -31.71 -18.03
N ALA A 214 9.91 -32.39 -19.16
CA ALA A 214 11.04 -33.14 -19.72
C ALA A 214 11.62 -32.43 -20.95
N GLN A 215 12.82 -32.84 -21.37
CA GLN A 215 13.44 -32.28 -22.58
C GLN A 215 12.64 -32.69 -23.83
N GLY A 216 12.22 -31.71 -24.62
CA GLY A 216 11.48 -31.92 -25.87
C GLY A 216 9.95 -31.95 -25.73
N ASP A 217 9.43 -31.70 -24.53
CA ASP A 217 8.00 -31.48 -24.29
C ASP A 217 7.43 -30.32 -25.11
N ILE A 218 6.18 -30.45 -25.54
CA ILE A 218 5.42 -29.40 -26.24
C ILE A 218 4.14 -29.09 -25.47
N LEU A 219 3.98 -27.84 -25.05
CA LEU A 219 2.73 -27.35 -24.47
C LEU A 219 1.70 -27.07 -25.58
N TYR A 220 0.46 -27.50 -25.37
CA TYR A 220 -0.66 -27.17 -26.24
C TYR A 220 -1.94 -26.90 -25.43
N TYR A 221 -2.88 -26.13 -25.99
CA TYR A 221 -4.18 -25.90 -25.38
C TYR A 221 -5.20 -26.91 -25.90
N ASN A 222 -5.78 -27.73 -25.02
CA ASN A 222 -6.69 -28.82 -25.40
C ASN A 222 -8.16 -28.39 -25.55
N GLY A 223 -8.43 -27.09 -25.60
CA GLY A 223 -9.78 -26.52 -25.55
C GLY A 223 -10.29 -26.20 -24.14
N SER A 224 -9.59 -26.61 -23.08
CA SER A 224 -9.95 -26.30 -21.68
C SER A 224 -8.76 -25.89 -20.81
N ALA A 225 -7.60 -26.52 -20.99
CA ALA A 225 -6.37 -26.28 -20.22
C ALA A 225 -5.14 -26.34 -21.12
N LEU A 226 -4.02 -25.76 -20.67
CA LEU A 226 -2.70 -26.10 -21.22
C LEU A 226 -2.29 -27.49 -20.72
N VAL A 227 -1.84 -28.32 -21.66
CA VAL A 227 -1.46 -29.72 -21.41
C VAL A 227 -0.11 -29.99 -22.05
N ASN A 228 0.67 -30.84 -21.40
CA ASN A 228 1.93 -31.33 -21.94
C ASN A 228 1.71 -32.46 -22.96
N LEU A 229 2.25 -32.31 -24.16
CA LEU A 229 2.53 -33.41 -25.08
C LEU A 229 4.02 -33.79 -24.92
N ALA A 230 4.27 -34.94 -24.30
CA ALA A 230 5.60 -35.52 -24.15
C ALA A 230 6.35 -35.61 -25.49
N PRO A 231 7.70 -35.60 -25.52
CA PRO A 231 8.50 -35.62 -26.74
C PRO A 231 8.14 -36.79 -27.66
N GLY A 232 8.10 -36.51 -28.96
CA GLY A 232 7.94 -37.52 -29.99
C GLY A 232 9.13 -38.46 -30.05
N THR A 233 8.89 -39.70 -30.48
CA THR A 233 9.98 -40.61 -30.85
C THR A 233 10.58 -40.18 -32.19
N ASN A 234 11.86 -40.44 -32.43
CA ASN A 234 12.49 -40.19 -33.74
C ASN A 234 11.66 -40.82 -34.87
N GLY A 235 11.48 -40.07 -35.97
CA GLY A 235 10.60 -40.48 -37.08
C GLY A 235 9.11 -40.17 -36.88
N TYR A 236 8.73 -39.35 -35.89
CA TYR A 236 7.37 -38.82 -35.71
C TYR A 236 7.32 -37.31 -35.97
N VAL A 237 6.19 -36.81 -36.47
CA VAL A 237 5.91 -35.38 -36.70
C VAL A 237 4.67 -34.94 -35.94
N LEU A 238 4.62 -33.65 -35.60
CA LEU A 238 3.49 -33.06 -34.88
C LEU A 238 2.35 -32.76 -35.86
N SER A 239 1.20 -33.43 -35.70
CA SER A 239 -0.02 -33.14 -36.47
C SER A 239 -1.07 -32.50 -35.57
N THR A 240 -1.62 -31.36 -35.98
CA THR A 240 -2.62 -30.60 -35.20
C THR A 240 -4.03 -31.16 -35.27
N GLN A 241 -4.30 -32.14 -36.14
CA GLN A 241 -5.62 -32.75 -36.37
C GLN A 241 -6.78 -31.80 -36.78
N GLY A 242 -6.51 -30.51 -36.98
CA GLY A 242 -7.51 -29.50 -37.35
C GLY A 242 -8.14 -28.78 -36.15
N ALA A 243 -9.10 -27.90 -36.43
CA ALA A 243 -9.73 -27.07 -35.40
C ALA A 243 -10.56 -27.90 -34.40
N GLY A 244 -10.28 -27.74 -33.11
CA GLY A 244 -11.00 -28.44 -32.03
C GLY A 244 -10.48 -29.85 -31.71
N ALA A 245 -9.39 -30.29 -32.34
CA ALA A 245 -8.71 -31.54 -32.01
C ALA A 245 -7.36 -31.27 -31.33
N ASN A 246 -6.90 -32.22 -30.51
CA ASN A 246 -5.61 -32.12 -29.84
C ASN A 246 -4.48 -32.46 -30.81
N PRO A 247 -3.35 -31.74 -30.81
CA PRO A 247 -2.17 -32.16 -31.54
C PRO A 247 -1.63 -33.49 -31.01
N GLN A 248 -1.09 -34.31 -31.91
CA GLN A 248 -0.48 -35.59 -31.58
C GLN A 248 0.76 -35.85 -32.43
N TRP A 249 1.66 -36.69 -31.91
CA TRP A 249 2.73 -37.27 -32.70
C TRP A 249 2.16 -38.36 -33.60
N VAL A 250 2.12 -38.09 -34.90
CA VAL A 250 1.89 -39.12 -35.91
C VAL A 250 3.25 -39.62 -36.39
N ALA A 251 3.35 -40.90 -36.80
CA ALA A 251 4.52 -41.33 -37.55
C ALA A 251 4.70 -40.37 -38.73
N ALA A 252 5.93 -39.95 -39.01
CA ALA A 252 6.24 -39.21 -40.23
C ALA A 252 5.75 -40.08 -41.39
N GLY A 253 4.71 -39.63 -42.08
CA GLY A 253 4.26 -40.32 -43.26
C GLY A 253 5.42 -40.38 -44.25
N ALA A 254 5.61 -41.53 -44.89
CA ALA A 254 6.59 -41.72 -45.97
C ALA A 254 6.32 -40.86 -47.23
N GLY A 255 5.48 -39.83 -47.13
CA GLY A 255 4.87 -39.11 -48.25
C GLY A 255 5.76 -38.08 -48.94
N ASP A 256 6.92 -37.76 -48.36
CA ASP A 256 7.96 -37.01 -49.07
C ASP A 256 8.91 -38.02 -49.72
N LEU A 257 8.81 -38.17 -51.05
CA LEU A 257 9.72 -38.99 -51.85
C LEU A 257 11.14 -38.45 -51.76
N GLN A 258 11.93 -38.95 -50.81
CA GLN A 258 13.31 -38.51 -50.67
C GLN A 258 14.14 -39.12 -51.80
N ALA A 259 14.73 -38.26 -52.64
CA ALA A 259 15.47 -38.68 -53.82
C ALA A 259 16.63 -39.68 -53.53
N ALA A 260 17.10 -39.75 -52.28
CA ALA A 260 18.11 -40.71 -51.84
C ALA A 260 17.57 -42.13 -51.56
N ASN A 261 16.27 -42.27 -51.30
CA ASN A 261 15.66 -43.51 -50.79
C ASN A 261 15.05 -44.41 -51.88
N ASN A 262 14.94 -43.94 -53.13
CA ASN A 262 14.53 -44.75 -54.29
C ASN A 262 13.26 -45.62 -54.04
N LEU A 263 12.20 -45.01 -53.50
CA LEU A 263 10.93 -45.67 -53.18
C LEU A 263 11.06 -46.83 -52.16
N SER A 264 12.12 -46.87 -51.34
CA SER A 264 12.24 -47.81 -50.22
C SER A 264 11.79 -47.21 -48.88
N ASP A 265 11.52 -45.91 -48.86
CA ASP A 265 10.86 -45.21 -47.77
C ASP A 265 9.34 -45.42 -47.75
N VAL A 266 8.73 -45.79 -48.88
CA VAL A 266 7.28 -45.93 -49.03
C VAL A 266 6.78 -47.35 -48.79
N ASP A 267 5.59 -47.48 -48.19
CA ASP A 267 5.03 -48.73 -47.65
C ASP A 267 4.80 -49.80 -48.73
N THR A 268 4.45 -49.39 -49.96
CA THR A 268 4.35 -50.28 -51.13
C THR A 268 4.90 -49.64 -52.40
N ALA A 269 6.17 -49.91 -52.71
CA ALA A 269 6.86 -49.38 -53.89
C ALA A 269 6.13 -49.62 -55.23
N SER A 270 5.30 -50.67 -55.35
CA SER A 270 4.45 -50.90 -56.53
C SER A 270 3.33 -49.86 -56.64
N THR A 271 2.55 -49.67 -55.57
CA THR A 271 1.44 -48.70 -55.53
C THR A 271 1.95 -47.28 -55.79
N ASP A 272 3.12 -46.96 -55.25
CA ASP A 272 3.69 -45.62 -55.39
C ASP A 272 4.33 -45.40 -56.76
N PHE A 273 4.95 -46.43 -57.35
CA PHE A 273 5.29 -46.40 -58.77
C PHE A 273 4.04 -46.20 -59.64
N ASP A 274 2.93 -46.88 -59.35
CA ASP A 274 1.67 -46.72 -60.08
C ASP A 274 1.03 -45.33 -59.88
N ASN A 275 1.23 -44.69 -58.72
CA ASN A 275 0.77 -43.32 -58.44
C ASN A 275 1.62 -42.25 -59.15
N ILE A 276 2.93 -42.46 -59.33
CA ILE A 276 3.85 -41.47 -59.92
C ILE A 276 4.19 -41.73 -61.39
N LYS A 277 3.94 -42.94 -61.91
CA LYS A 277 4.26 -43.26 -63.30
C LYS A 277 3.44 -42.39 -64.24
N GLN A 278 4.14 -41.76 -65.17
CA GLN A 278 3.52 -41.13 -66.33
C GLN A 278 3.53 -42.15 -67.46
N ASP A 279 2.37 -42.49 -68.02
CA ASP A 279 2.29 -43.27 -69.26
C ASP A 279 2.89 -42.43 -70.40
N ALA A 280 3.72 -43.04 -71.25
CA ALA A 280 4.37 -42.30 -72.33
C ALA A 280 3.37 -41.80 -73.36
N THR A 281 3.62 -40.62 -73.91
CA THR A 281 2.86 -40.05 -75.03
C THR A 281 3.80 -39.59 -76.13
N THR A 282 3.26 -39.25 -77.31
CA THR A 282 4.05 -38.69 -78.42
C THR A 282 4.69 -37.32 -78.10
N THR A 283 4.30 -36.68 -76.99
CA THR A 283 4.80 -35.38 -76.54
C THR A 283 5.49 -35.41 -75.18
N THR A 284 5.51 -36.55 -74.49
CA THR A 284 6.03 -36.62 -73.11
C THR A 284 6.60 -38.00 -72.81
N THR A 285 7.81 -38.01 -72.27
CA THR A 285 8.50 -39.22 -71.79
C THR A 285 7.70 -39.88 -70.68
N GLY A 286 7.65 -41.21 -70.68
CA GLY A 286 6.95 -41.98 -69.66
C GLY A 286 7.31 -43.46 -69.78
N VAL A 287 6.56 -44.30 -69.07
CA VAL A 287 6.68 -45.76 -69.14
C VAL A 287 5.77 -46.33 -70.23
N VAL A 288 6.19 -47.44 -70.82
CA VAL A 288 5.42 -48.23 -71.80
C VAL A 288 5.58 -49.71 -71.47
N GLU A 289 4.51 -50.47 -71.64
CA GLU A 289 4.60 -51.94 -71.62
C GLU A 289 5.21 -52.46 -72.93
N LEU A 290 5.68 -53.71 -72.92
CA LEU A 290 6.18 -54.39 -74.12
C LEU A 290 5.02 -55.05 -74.88
N ALA A 291 4.99 -54.87 -76.20
CA ALA A 291 4.09 -55.60 -77.08
C ALA A 291 4.57 -57.05 -77.23
N THR A 292 3.63 -58.00 -77.32
CA THR A 292 3.94 -59.38 -77.70
C THR A 292 4.22 -59.48 -79.20
N ASP A 293 4.87 -60.57 -79.62
CA ASP A 293 5.17 -60.88 -81.02
C ASP A 293 3.92 -60.84 -81.92
N ALA A 294 2.78 -61.33 -81.42
CA ALA A 294 1.51 -61.30 -82.15
C ALA A 294 0.95 -59.88 -82.37
N GLU A 295 1.17 -58.98 -81.41
CA GLU A 295 0.70 -57.59 -81.46
C GLU A 295 1.64 -56.74 -82.32
N ALA A 296 2.95 -57.01 -82.27
CA ALA A 296 3.94 -56.46 -83.20
C ALA A 296 3.63 -56.85 -84.65
N LEU A 297 3.21 -58.10 -84.89
CA LEU A 297 2.80 -58.62 -86.19
C LEU A 297 1.48 -57.99 -86.69
N ALA A 298 0.51 -57.80 -85.79
CA ALA A 298 -0.76 -57.16 -86.10
C ALA A 298 -0.58 -55.66 -86.47
N GLY A 299 0.42 -54.99 -85.89
CA GLY A 299 0.80 -53.63 -86.24
C GLY A 299 -0.24 -52.56 -85.89
N SER A 300 -1.20 -52.87 -85.02
CA SER A 300 -2.30 -51.99 -84.61
C SER A 300 -2.14 -51.38 -83.22
N ASP A 301 -1.09 -51.73 -82.48
CA ASP A 301 -0.81 -51.16 -81.16
C ASP A 301 -0.18 -49.77 -81.27
N THR A 302 -0.75 -48.80 -80.55
CA THR A 302 -0.30 -47.40 -80.52
C THR A 302 0.26 -46.97 -79.16
N THR A 303 0.46 -47.92 -78.24
CA THR A 303 0.71 -47.68 -76.80
C THR A 303 1.93 -48.43 -76.25
N ARG A 304 2.27 -49.59 -76.81
CA ARG A 304 3.34 -50.47 -76.31
C ARG A 304 4.56 -50.48 -77.22
N ALA A 305 5.72 -50.77 -76.63
CA ALA A 305 6.99 -50.84 -77.35
C ALA A 305 7.26 -52.23 -77.91
N VAL A 306 7.70 -52.30 -79.17
CA VAL A 306 8.14 -53.54 -79.82
C VAL A 306 9.61 -53.80 -79.50
N THR A 307 9.96 -55.05 -79.15
CA THR A 307 11.36 -55.45 -78.95
C THR A 307 12.04 -55.86 -80.26
N ALA A 308 13.37 -55.84 -80.32
CA ALA A 308 14.11 -56.33 -81.49
C ALA A 308 13.82 -57.81 -81.81
N ALA A 309 13.54 -58.63 -80.78
CA ALA A 309 13.12 -60.02 -80.96
C ALA A 309 11.70 -60.12 -81.54
N GLY A 310 10.74 -59.34 -81.02
CA GLY A 310 9.38 -59.30 -81.54
C GLY A 310 9.30 -58.78 -82.97
N LEU A 311 10.15 -57.82 -83.35
CA LEU A 311 10.30 -57.40 -84.74
C LEU A 311 10.92 -58.51 -85.63
N ALA A 312 11.89 -59.26 -85.10
CA ALA A 312 12.48 -60.38 -85.83
C ALA A 312 11.53 -61.56 -86.01
N SER A 313 10.59 -61.79 -85.08
CA SER A 313 9.60 -62.88 -85.15
C SER A 313 8.65 -62.78 -86.35
N ALA A 314 8.51 -61.59 -86.94
CA ALA A 314 7.73 -61.38 -88.16
C ALA A 314 8.38 -61.97 -89.44
N GLN A 315 9.62 -62.47 -89.36
CA GLN A 315 10.38 -62.94 -90.52
C GLN A 315 11.29 -64.15 -90.22
N SER A 316 11.56 -64.94 -91.26
CA SER A 316 12.62 -65.94 -91.29
C SER A 316 13.62 -65.61 -92.40
N GLN A 317 14.88 -65.37 -92.06
CA GLN A 317 15.97 -65.12 -93.01
C GLN A 317 16.69 -66.42 -93.46
N ALA A 318 16.02 -67.56 -93.38
CA ALA A 318 16.53 -68.82 -93.92
C ALA A 318 16.52 -68.82 -95.47
N SER A 319 17.22 -69.79 -96.07
CA SER A 319 17.22 -70.01 -97.52
C SER A 319 15.80 -70.15 -98.08
N ASP A 320 14.98 -70.93 -97.38
CA ASP A 320 13.53 -70.95 -97.52
C ASP A 320 12.94 -70.13 -96.37
N GLY A 321 12.52 -68.90 -96.67
CA GLY A 321 12.25 -67.86 -95.68
C GLY A 321 11.00 -67.06 -95.98
N TYR A 322 10.65 -66.15 -95.07
CA TYR A 322 9.47 -65.31 -95.21
C TYR A 322 9.64 -63.97 -94.49
N ILE A 323 8.82 -63.00 -94.86
CA ILE A 323 8.55 -61.78 -94.12
C ILE A 323 7.04 -61.53 -94.10
N THR A 324 6.51 -61.26 -92.92
CA THR A 324 5.13 -60.80 -92.73
C THR A 324 5.15 -59.29 -92.60
N LEU A 325 4.37 -58.62 -93.44
CA LEU A 325 4.21 -57.18 -93.48
C LEU A 325 3.01 -56.77 -92.61
N PRO A 326 3.00 -55.53 -92.07
CA PRO A 326 1.85 -54.98 -91.36
C PRO A 326 0.56 -55.10 -92.19
N GLY A 327 -0.53 -55.51 -91.54
CA GLY A 327 -1.79 -55.84 -92.20
C GLY A 327 -1.91 -57.29 -92.69
N GLY A 328 -0.96 -58.17 -92.36
CA GLY A 328 -1.06 -59.62 -92.54
C GLY A 328 -0.59 -60.16 -93.89
N VAL A 329 -0.07 -59.31 -94.78
CA VAL A 329 0.50 -59.76 -96.06
C VAL A 329 1.82 -60.49 -95.80
N ILE A 330 1.92 -61.75 -96.22
CA ILE A 330 3.14 -62.55 -96.13
C ILE A 330 3.80 -62.59 -97.51
N ILE A 331 5.12 -62.39 -97.56
CA ILE A 331 5.97 -62.70 -98.70
C ILE A 331 6.89 -63.85 -98.29
N GLN A 332 6.96 -64.90 -99.10
CA GLN A 332 7.80 -66.08 -98.86
C GLN A 332 8.73 -66.30 -100.04
N TRP A 333 9.89 -66.90 -99.80
CA TRP A 333 10.86 -67.26 -100.82
C TRP A 333 11.49 -68.61 -100.49
N GLY A 334 12.08 -69.23 -101.50
CA GLY A 334 12.86 -70.45 -101.30
C GLY A 334 13.36 -71.04 -102.61
N GLU A 335 13.93 -72.23 -102.49
CA GLU A 335 14.29 -73.09 -103.60
C GLU A 335 13.18 -74.11 -103.87
N GLY A 336 12.95 -74.46 -105.15
CA GLY A 336 11.83 -75.30 -105.55
C GLY A 336 12.17 -76.26 -106.69
N ASP A 337 11.67 -77.49 -106.55
CA ASP A 337 11.83 -78.60 -107.49
C ASP A 337 10.58 -78.81 -108.37
N ASP A 338 10.70 -79.54 -109.48
CA ASP A 338 9.55 -80.06 -110.23
C ASP A 338 8.64 -80.91 -109.33
N GLY A 339 7.33 -80.69 -109.46
CA GLY A 339 6.33 -81.27 -108.56
C GLY A 339 5.99 -80.37 -107.37
N ALA A 340 5.67 -81.00 -106.23
CA ALA A 340 5.04 -80.34 -105.08
C ALA A 340 6.06 -79.73 -104.11
N ASN A 341 5.91 -78.44 -103.83
CA ASN A 341 6.76 -77.67 -102.94
C ASN A 341 5.93 -77.10 -101.78
N SER A 342 6.52 -77.02 -100.58
CA SER A 342 5.85 -76.46 -99.39
C SER A 342 6.35 -75.05 -99.10
N PHE A 343 5.48 -74.20 -98.56
CA PHE A 343 5.88 -72.87 -98.10
C PHE A 343 6.51 -72.93 -96.69
N PRO A 344 7.50 -72.05 -96.38
CA PRO A 344 8.09 -71.90 -95.05
C PRO A 344 7.07 -71.70 -93.91
N VAL A 345 5.98 -70.99 -94.20
CA VAL A 345 4.81 -70.85 -93.31
C VAL A 345 3.53 -71.00 -94.13
N THR A 346 2.44 -71.46 -93.51
CA THR A 346 1.13 -71.51 -94.18
C THR A 346 0.53 -70.11 -94.24
N PHE A 347 0.09 -69.68 -95.42
CA PHE A 347 -0.71 -68.45 -95.59
C PHE A 347 -2.05 -68.61 -94.84
N PRO A 348 -2.40 -67.75 -93.87
CA PRO A 348 -3.60 -67.93 -93.04
C PRO A 348 -4.90 -68.02 -93.85
N THR A 349 -5.00 -67.30 -94.97
CA THR A 349 -6.20 -67.19 -95.79
C THR A 349 -5.98 -67.72 -97.21
N ALA A 350 -4.98 -67.22 -97.92
CA ALA A 350 -4.72 -67.54 -99.33
C ALA A 350 -3.30 -67.17 -99.78
N CYS A 351 -2.70 -68.01 -100.63
CA CYS A 351 -1.60 -67.58 -101.48
C CYS A 351 -2.18 -66.96 -102.76
N THR A 352 -1.86 -65.69 -103.01
CA THR A 352 -2.39 -64.90 -104.14
C THR A 352 -1.59 -65.10 -105.41
N ALA A 353 -0.26 -65.26 -105.30
CA ALA A 353 0.61 -65.52 -106.45
C ALA A 353 1.89 -66.25 -106.02
N VAL A 354 2.39 -67.09 -106.91
CA VAL A 354 3.74 -67.67 -106.86
C VAL A 354 4.43 -67.36 -108.19
N VAL A 355 5.66 -66.83 -108.11
CA VAL A 355 6.56 -66.64 -109.25
C VAL A 355 7.75 -67.56 -109.03
N SER A 356 8.09 -68.39 -110.02
CA SER A 356 9.31 -69.21 -109.98
C SER A 356 10.22 -68.87 -111.16
N THR A 357 11.52 -68.81 -110.87
CA THR A 357 12.59 -68.59 -111.84
C THR A 357 13.50 -69.81 -111.87
N PRO A 358 13.70 -70.46 -113.03
CA PRO A 358 14.59 -71.62 -113.13
C PRO A 358 16.05 -71.22 -112.90
N ASN A 359 16.81 -72.08 -112.25
CA ASN A 359 18.25 -71.88 -112.02
C ASN A 359 19.09 -72.09 -113.31
N LEU A 360 18.49 -72.65 -114.37
CA LEU A 360 19.14 -72.97 -115.64
C LEU A 360 18.35 -72.37 -116.82
N GLY A 361 19.05 -71.63 -117.70
CA GLY A 361 18.44 -70.87 -118.81
C GLY A 361 17.79 -71.67 -119.95
N ASN A 362 17.63 -72.99 -119.81
CA ASN A 362 17.00 -73.90 -120.78
C ASN A 362 15.71 -74.55 -120.22
N ARG A 363 15.16 -74.00 -119.14
CA ARG A 363 13.95 -74.51 -118.47
C ARG A 363 12.85 -73.44 -118.49
N ILE A 364 11.60 -73.89 -118.47
CA ILE A 364 10.42 -73.05 -118.32
C ILE A 364 9.65 -73.59 -117.11
N HIS A 365 9.39 -72.72 -116.13
CA HIS A 365 8.59 -73.06 -114.96
C HIS A 365 7.16 -72.56 -115.17
N SER A 366 6.18 -73.42 -114.89
CA SER A 366 4.77 -73.06 -114.83
C SER A 366 4.20 -73.50 -113.48
N ILE A 367 3.52 -72.60 -112.78
CA ILE A 367 2.84 -72.94 -111.53
C ILE A 367 1.48 -73.54 -111.88
N THR A 368 1.27 -74.81 -111.55
CA THR A 368 0.08 -75.59 -111.96
C THR A 368 -0.95 -75.79 -110.86
N SER A 369 -0.54 -75.63 -109.60
CA SER A 369 -1.45 -75.54 -108.45
C SER A 369 -0.87 -74.63 -107.36
N ILE A 370 -1.76 -73.99 -106.60
CA ILE A 370 -1.44 -73.14 -105.45
C ILE A 370 -2.48 -73.43 -104.35
N SER A 371 -2.02 -73.52 -103.11
CA SER A 371 -2.84 -73.61 -101.89
C SER A 371 -2.29 -72.65 -100.82
N THR A 372 -2.81 -72.71 -99.59
CA THR A 372 -2.26 -71.95 -98.46
C THR A 372 -0.92 -72.49 -97.94
N SER A 373 -0.63 -73.78 -98.11
CA SER A 373 0.57 -74.45 -97.55
C SER A 373 1.58 -74.94 -98.58
N SER A 374 1.18 -75.06 -99.85
CA SER A 374 2.00 -75.64 -100.92
C SER A 374 1.62 -75.16 -102.32
N PHE A 375 2.51 -75.38 -103.27
CA PHE A 375 2.30 -75.12 -104.70
C PHE A 375 2.96 -76.21 -105.56
N THR A 376 2.66 -76.22 -106.86
CA THR A 376 3.26 -77.19 -107.81
C THR A 376 3.97 -76.46 -108.94
N ILE A 377 5.25 -76.78 -109.15
CA ILE A 377 6.00 -76.40 -110.34
C ILE A 377 5.85 -77.54 -111.36
N ASP A 378 5.55 -77.20 -112.61
CA ASP A 378 5.79 -78.05 -113.79
C ASP A 378 7.01 -77.46 -114.52
N SER A 379 8.14 -78.15 -114.43
CA SER A 379 9.42 -77.71 -114.98
C SER A 379 9.71 -78.41 -116.31
N ARG A 380 9.51 -77.68 -117.41
CA ARG A 380 9.71 -78.21 -118.77
C ARG A 380 11.05 -77.78 -119.33
N VAL A 381 11.83 -78.75 -119.81
CA VAL A 381 13.11 -78.48 -120.47
C VAL A 381 12.86 -78.11 -121.93
N ALA A 382 13.36 -76.96 -122.38
CA ALA A 382 13.11 -76.43 -123.72
C ALA A 382 13.89 -77.19 -124.83
N SER A 383 14.81 -78.07 -124.46
CA SER A 383 15.48 -79.02 -125.34
C SER A 383 15.84 -80.32 -124.59
N SER A 384 15.98 -81.42 -125.31
CA SER A 384 16.01 -82.78 -124.74
C SER A 384 17.19 -83.05 -123.80
N GLY A 385 16.94 -83.02 -122.49
CA GLY A 385 17.86 -83.46 -121.44
C GLY A 385 17.10 -83.68 -120.13
N SER A 386 17.42 -84.74 -119.39
CA SER A 386 16.81 -85.01 -118.08
C SER A 386 17.55 -84.24 -116.97
N ALA A 387 16.81 -83.81 -115.95
CA ALA A 387 17.36 -83.13 -114.77
C ALA A 387 16.99 -83.87 -113.48
N SER A 388 17.80 -83.70 -112.44
CA SER A 388 17.46 -84.07 -111.06
C SER A 388 18.11 -83.09 -110.09
N GLY A 389 17.31 -82.44 -109.25
CA GLY A 389 17.75 -81.54 -108.17
C GLY A 389 17.58 -80.05 -108.48
N VAL A 390 17.25 -79.31 -107.41
CA VAL A 390 16.89 -77.88 -107.30
C VAL A 390 16.70 -77.14 -108.62
N ASP A 391 15.46 -77.21 -109.10
CA ASP A 391 15.10 -76.74 -110.43
C ASP A 391 15.05 -75.20 -110.56
N GLY A 392 14.72 -74.48 -109.49
CA GLY A 392 14.68 -73.03 -109.49
C GLY A 392 14.54 -72.39 -108.12
N ARG A 393 14.35 -71.08 -108.13
CA ARG A 393 13.93 -70.27 -106.97
C ARG A 393 12.48 -69.87 -107.12
N TYR A 394 11.84 -69.53 -106.02
CA TYR A 394 10.50 -68.96 -106.06
C TYR A 394 10.35 -67.81 -105.07
N MET A 395 9.35 -66.98 -105.34
CA MET A 395 8.80 -66.00 -104.40
C MET A 395 7.27 -66.07 -104.47
N ALA A 396 6.62 -66.10 -103.31
CA ALA A 396 5.18 -66.19 -103.17
C ALA A 396 4.65 -65.04 -102.31
N ILE A 397 3.41 -64.63 -102.55
CA ILE A 397 2.73 -63.58 -101.78
C ILE A 397 1.28 -63.99 -101.47
N GLY A 398 0.81 -63.66 -100.28
CA GLY A 398 -0.50 -64.05 -99.76
C GLY A 398 -0.81 -63.38 -98.41
N TYR A 399 -1.84 -63.87 -97.73
CA TYR A 399 -2.33 -63.40 -96.42
C TYR A 399 -3.22 -64.48 -95.77
#